data_AF-A0A4R8MKZ8-F1
#
_entry.id   AF-A0A4R8MKZ8-F1
#
_cell.length_a   1.000
_cell.length_b   1.000
_cell.length_c   1.000
_cell.angle_alpha   90.00
_cell.angle_beta   90.00
_cell.angle_gamma   90.00
#
_symmetry.space_group_name_H-M   'P 1'
#
loop_
_entity.id
_entity.type
_entity.pdbx_description
1 polymer ?
#
loop_
_entity_poly.entity_id
_entity_poly.type
_entity_poly.pdbx_seq_one_letter_code
_entity_poly.pdbx_strand_id
1 'polypeptide(L)'
;MSFKKPFHRNYRPVKEQPNSGYSDWAYIIEKDYSQNPEHYTRAFLIIQEDLLKLFQFIEPSDINSTTFSYRVHELLMRTCIEVEANFKAIFKENIYEPVYKNGSRIGEPRPENIRKPSLSWKTDGGLEWYQAYNQSKHDRLNNFEQANLKNLIDAYSGLCVLLSSQFRHVDFQPGPDNIQASGYCYFGGGFGIGDYLMVDYPDDWKDEEKYDFNWSDLIKEGNRFEKIDYNNI
;
A
#
# COMPACT_ATOMS: atom_id res chain seq x y z
N MET A 1 1.74 14.45 -21.60
CA MET A 1 1.13 15.72 -21.14
C MET A 1 0.76 15.51 -19.68
N SER A 2 1.20 16.39 -18.77
CA SER A 2 1.04 16.17 -17.31
C SER A 2 -0.40 16.32 -16.84
N PHE A 3 -0.71 15.74 -15.70
CA PHE A 3 -2.07 15.69 -15.17
C PHE A 3 -2.43 16.98 -14.42
N LYS A 4 -3.55 17.61 -14.79
CA LYS A 4 -3.98 18.90 -14.22
C LYS A 4 -4.77 18.78 -12.92
N LYS A 5 -5.22 17.58 -12.58
CA LYS A 5 -5.99 17.30 -11.36
C LYS A 5 -5.51 16.00 -10.72
N PRO A 6 -5.57 15.90 -9.39
CA PRO A 6 -5.27 14.68 -8.67
C PRO A 6 -6.35 13.61 -8.95
N PHE A 7 -5.91 12.35 -9.03
CA PHE A 7 -6.80 11.21 -9.12
C PHE A 7 -7.19 10.68 -7.73
N HIS A 8 -8.41 10.19 -7.57
CA HIS A 8 -8.85 9.59 -6.32
C HIS A 8 -7.96 8.42 -5.91
N ARG A 9 -7.49 8.43 -4.65
CA ARG A 9 -6.63 7.38 -4.05
C ARG A 9 -5.37 7.03 -4.87
N ASN A 10 -4.80 7.99 -5.57
CA ASN A 10 -3.58 7.79 -6.34
C ASN A 10 -2.61 8.95 -6.10
N TYR A 11 -1.63 8.71 -5.25
CA TYR A 11 -0.55 9.67 -5.00
C TYR A 11 0.36 9.77 -6.23
N ARG A 12 0.69 11.01 -6.62
CA ARG A 12 1.75 11.33 -7.58
C ARG A 12 2.40 12.63 -7.14
N PRO A 13 3.71 12.79 -7.31
CA PRO A 13 4.36 14.04 -6.95
C PRO A 13 3.88 15.18 -7.84
N VAL A 14 3.77 16.37 -7.25
CA VAL A 14 3.49 17.62 -7.99
C VAL A 14 4.79 18.14 -8.58
N LYS A 15 4.76 18.67 -9.80
CA LYS A 15 5.91 19.32 -10.43
C LYS A 15 6.45 20.46 -9.57
N GLU A 16 7.75 20.66 -9.62
CA GLU A 16 8.39 21.79 -8.93
C GLU A 16 7.91 23.12 -9.50
N GLN A 17 7.20 23.87 -8.66
CA GLN A 17 6.58 25.17 -8.94
C GLN A 17 6.48 25.94 -7.62
N PRO A 18 6.23 27.27 -7.66
CA PRO A 18 5.87 28.00 -6.44
C PRO A 18 4.71 27.30 -5.71
N ASN A 19 4.84 27.04 -4.41
CA ASN A 19 3.90 26.25 -3.58
C ASN A 19 3.76 24.75 -3.90
N SER A 20 4.66 24.15 -4.70
CA SER A 20 4.62 22.69 -4.96
C SER A 20 4.74 21.88 -3.67
N GLY A 21 5.57 22.31 -2.71
CA GLY A 21 5.72 21.63 -1.43
C GLY A 21 4.43 21.53 -0.60
N TYR A 22 3.58 22.56 -0.62
CA TYR A 22 2.25 22.51 -0.01
C TYR A 22 1.28 21.67 -0.85
N SER A 23 1.29 21.87 -2.16
CA SER A 23 0.40 21.17 -3.09
C SER A 23 0.66 19.67 -3.16
N ASP A 24 1.86 19.19 -2.82
CA ASP A 24 2.26 17.78 -2.91
C ASP A 24 1.54 16.87 -1.91
N TRP A 25 1.05 17.41 -0.79
CA TRP A 25 0.35 16.63 0.24
C TRP A 25 -1.04 17.15 0.56
N ALA A 26 -1.33 18.44 0.33
CA ALA A 26 -2.58 19.06 0.77
C ALA A 26 -3.84 18.46 0.12
N TYR A 27 -3.75 17.95 -1.10
CA TYR A 27 -4.91 17.29 -1.74
C TYR A 27 -5.26 15.94 -1.11
N ILE A 28 -4.30 15.26 -0.46
CA ILE A 28 -4.46 13.91 0.11
C ILE A 28 -5.40 13.95 1.33
N ILE A 29 -5.32 15.04 2.10
CA ILE A 29 -6.09 15.22 3.35
C ILE A 29 -7.52 15.71 3.12
N GLU A 30 -7.88 16.05 1.88
CA GLU A 30 -9.23 16.49 1.57
C GLU A 30 -10.25 15.37 1.68
N LYS A 31 -11.44 15.74 2.17
CA LYS A 31 -12.56 14.81 2.34
C LYS A 31 -13.00 14.14 1.03
N ASP A 32 -12.86 14.83 -0.10
CA ASP A 32 -13.28 14.31 -1.40
C ASP A 32 -12.21 13.43 -2.07
N TYR A 33 -10.96 13.46 -1.59
CA TYR A 33 -9.88 12.67 -2.17
C TYR A 33 -10.13 11.17 -2.04
N SER A 34 -10.63 10.75 -0.86
CA SER A 34 -10.96 9.37 -0.59
C SER A 34 -12.09 9.26 0.43
N GLN A 35 -12.94 8.23 0.30
CA GLN A 35 -14.01 8.00 1.27
C GLN A 35 -13.48 7.21 2.47
N ASN A 36 -13.56 7.81 3.66
CA ASN A 36 -13.19 7.19 4.94
C ASN A 36 -11.77 6.58 4.95
N PRO A 37 -10.70 7.32 4.57
CA PRO A 37 -9.34 6.80 4.55
C PRO A 37 -8.86 6.24 5.89
N GLU A 38 -9.32 6.84 6.99
CA GLU A 38 -8.99 6.44 8.36
C GLU A 38 -9.41 5.01 8.70
N HIS A 39 -10.40 4.45 7.98
CA HIS A 39 -10.76 3.04 8.17
C HIS A 39 -9.67 2.10 7.69
N TYR A 40 -9.02 2.42 6.57
CA TYR A 40 -7.98 1.60 5.97
C TYR A 40 -6.64 1.75 6.69
N THR A 41 -6.27 2.98 7.07
CA THR A 41 -5.04 3.21 7.84
C THR A 41 -5.13 2.62 9.25
N ARG A 42 -6.28 2.76 9.93
CA ARG A 42 -6.49 2.13 11.25
C ARG A 42 -6.42 0.60 11.20
N ALA A 43 -7.00 -0.02 10.18
CA ALA A 43 -6.91 -1.47 10.01
C ALA A 43 -5.45 -1.94 9.88
N PHE A 44 -4.65 -1.22 9.08
CA PHE A 44 -3.22 -1.47 8.95
C PHE A 44 -2.45 -1.28 10.27
N LEU A 45 -2.72 -0.21 11.02
CA LEU A 45 -2.06 0.05 12.31
C LEU A 45 -2.35 -1.05 13.34
N ILE A 46 -3.57 -1.60 13.36
CA ILE A 46 -3.91 -2.74 14.21
C ILE A 46 -3.17 -4.01 13.76
N ILE A 47 -3.07 -4.25 12.45
CA ILE A 47 -2.28 -5.38 11.91
C ILE A 47 -0.80 -5.24 12.30
N GLN A 48 -0.24 -4.03 12.22
CA GLN A 48 1.12 -3.72 12.65
C GLN A 48 1.32 -4.05 14.14
N GLU A 49 0.41 -3.61 15.01
CA GLU A 49 0.47 -3.91 16.44
C GLU A 49 0.46 -5.43 16.71
N ASP A 50 -0.39 -6.17 16.01
CA ASP A 50 -0.47 -7.63 16.13
C ASP A 50 0.79 -8.34 15.58
N LEU A 51 1.40 -7.81 14.53
CA LEU A 51 2.67 -8.29 14.00
C LEU A 51 3.82 -8.07 15.00
N LEU A 52 3.88 -6.89 15.62
CA LEU A 52 4.88 -6.59 16.65
C LEU A 52 4.73 -7.50 17.86
N LYS A 53 3.49 -7.83 18.26
CA LYS A 53 3.23 -8.84 19.30
C LYS A 53 3.73 -10.23 18.87
N LEU A 54 3.56 -10.61 17.61
CA LEU A 54 4.09 -11.88 17.09
C LEU A 54 5.62 -11.93 17.16
N PHE A 55 6.30 -10.82 16.87
CA PHE A 55 7.76 -10.73 16.93
C PHE A 55 8.34 -10.86 18.35
N GLN A 56 7.54 -10.66 19.40
CA GLN A 56 7.97 -10.95 20.77
C GLN A 56 8.21 -12.46 21.00
N PHE A 57 7.65 -13.33 20.14
CA PHE A 57 7.78 -14.78 20.24
C PHE A 57 8.61 -15.38 19.10
N ILE A 58 8.57 -14.76 17.91
CA ILE A 58 9.25 -15.25 16.72
C ILE A 58 10.13 -14.13 16.16
N GLU A 59 11.45 -14.29 16.30
CA GLU A 59 12.40 -13.32 15.75
C GLU A 59 12.26 -13.23 14.22
N PRO A 60 12.09 -12.02 13.63
CA PRO A 60 12.03 -11.83 12.18
C PRO A 60 13.41 -12.03 11.52
N SER A 61 13.84 -13.29 11.47
CA SER A 61 15.08 -13.74 10.84
C SER A 61 14.79 -14.72 9.71
N ASP A 62 15.74 -14.86 8.78
CA ASP A 62 15.61 -15.80 7.65
C ASP A 62 15.37 -17.24 8.12
N ILE A 63 15.98 -17.64 9.25
CA ILE A 63 15.81 -18.97 9.86
C ILE A 63 14.35 -19.24 10.21
N ASN A 64 13.62 -18.22 10.66
CA ASN A 64 12.22 -18.33 11.07
C ASN A 64 11.23 -18.06 9.93
N SER A 65 11.70 -17.83 8.70
CA SER A 65 10.83 -17.46 7.57
C SER A 65 9.74 -18.50 7.26
N THR A 66 10.05 -19.78 7.44
CA THR A 66 9.11 -20.88 7.22
C THR A 66 8.25 -21.20 8.44
N THR A 67 8.41 -20.48 9.55
CA THR A 67 7.61 -20.71 10.76
C THR A 67 6.14 -20.37 10.48
N PHE A 68 5.26 -21.34 10.74
CA PHE A 68 3.82 -21.19 10.60
C PHE A 68 3.13 -21.51 11.92
N SER A 69 2.00 -20.87 12.17
CA SER A 69 1.16 -21.10 13.34
C SER A 69 -0.25 -20.59 13.07
N TYR A 70 -1.19 -20.90 13.95
CA TYR A 70 -2.56 -20.37 13.80
C TYR A 70 -2.59 -18.84 13.90
N ARG A 71 -1.66 -18.24 14.65
CA ARG A 71 -1.53 -16.77 14.76
C ARG A 71 -0.96 -16.17 13.49
N VAL A 72 0.05 -16.80 12.88
CA VAL A 72 0.62 -16.39 11.60
C VAL A 72 -0.43 -16.49 10.50
N HIS A 73 -1.17 -17.60 10.45
CA HIS A 73 -2.26 -17.80 9.50
C HIS A 73 -3.38 -16.77 9.67
N GLU A 74 -3.88 -16.56 10.90
CA GLU A 74 -4.90 -15.56 11.20
C GLU A 74 -4.49 -14.16 10.72
N LEU A 75 -3.26 -13.76 11.03
CA LEU A 75 -2.75 -12.44 10.66
C LEU A 75 -2.54 -12.30 9.14
N LEU A 76 -2.07 -13.36 8.47
CA LEU A 76 -1.96 -13.39 7.01
C LEU A 76 -3.33 -13.22 6.34
N MET A 77 -4.36 -13.91 6.85
CA MET A 77 -5.73 -13.78 6.33
C MET A 77 -6.24 -12.35 6.45
N ARG A 78 -6.11 -11.75 7.64
CA ARG A 78 -6.55 -10.36 7.89
C ARG A 78 -5.83 -9.39 6.96
N THR A 79 -4.52 -9.55 6.81
CA THR A 79 -3.69 -8.72 5.93
C THR A 79 -4.14 -8.80 4.48
N CYS A 80 -4.34 -10.01 3.94
CA CYS A 80 -4.77 -10.18 2.54
C CYS A 80 -6.19 -9.64 2.30
N ILE A 81 -7.10 -9.79 3.27
CA ILE A 81 -8.45 -9.21 3.18
C ILE A 81 -8.37 -7.67 3.09
N GLU A 82 -7.51 -7.04 3.89
CA GLU A 82 -7.31 -5.59 3.82
C GLU A 82 -6.67 -5.13 2.51
N VAL A 83 -5.77 -5.93 1.93
CA VAL A 83 -5.25 -5.67 0.58
C VAL A 83 -6.38 -5.68 -0.44
N GLU A 84 -7.23 -6.72 -0.44
CA GLU A 84 -8.38 -6.80 -1.35
C GLU A 84 -9.37 -5.64 -1.16
N ALA A 85 -9.59 -5.23 0.09
CA ALA A 85 -10.48 -4.11 0.43
C ALA A 85 -9.95 -2.78 -0.11
N ASN A 86 -8.64 -2.54 0.00
CA ASN A 86 -7.99 -1.34 -0.55
C ASN A 86 -8.07 -1.29 -2.08
N PHE A 87 -7.80 -2.41 -2.77
CA PHE A 87 -7.96 -2.46 -4.23
C PHE A 87 -9.40 -2.18 -4.67
N LYS A 88 -10.38 -2.79 -3.99
CA LYS A 88 -11.80 -2.51 -4.26
C LYS A 88 -12.14 -1.05 -4.05
N ALA A 89 -11.56 -0.38 -3.05
CA ALA A 89 -11.79 1.04 -2.80
C ALA A 89 -11.22 1.90 -3.95
N ILE A 90 -9.99 1.62 -4.38
CA ILE A 90 -9.35 2.30 -5.52
C ILE A 90 -10.21 2.17 -6.77
N PHE A 91 -10.64 0.95 -7.11
CA PHE A 91 -11.44 0.71 -8.31
C PHE A 91 -12.85 1.31 -8.23
N LYS A 92 -13.48 1.32 -7.05
CA LYS A 92 -14.83 1.87 -6.87
C LYS A 92 -14.85 3.39 -6.95
N GLU A 93 -13.82 4.06 -6.45
CA GLU A 93 -13.73 5.52 -6.50
C GLU A 93 -13.27 6.03 -7.88
N ASN A 94 -12.59 5.18 -8.64
CA ASN A 94 -12.23 5.39 -10.05
C ASN A 94 -13.23 4.72 -11.01
N ILE A 95 -12.96 4.74 -12.31
CA ILE A 95 -13.80 4.09 -13.32
C ILE A 95 -13.22 2.70 -13.59
N TYR A 96 -13.93 1.66 -13.14
CA TYR A 96 -13.62 0.27 -13.43
C TYR A 96 -14.91 -0.55 -13.48
N GLU A 97 -15.12 -1.30 -14.56
CA GLU A 97 -16.23 -2.26 -14.66
C GLU A 97 -15.67 -3.69 -14.52
N PRO A 98 -16.03 -4.44 -13.47
CA PRO A 98 -15.46 -5.76 -13.26
C PRO A 98 -15.92 -6.74 -14.36
N VAL A 99 -14.99 -7.19 -15.19
CA VAL A 99 -15.19 -8.29 -16.14
C VAL A 99 -14.83 -9.62 -15.47
N TYR A 100 -15.82 -10.42 -15.08
CA TYR A 100 -15.57 -11.74 -14.47
C TYR A 100 -15.23 -12.80 -15.53
N LYS A 101 -13.98 -13.30 -15.58
CA LYS A 101 -13.61 -14.54 -16.30
C LYS A 101 -12.43 -15.30 -15.66
N ASN A 102 -12.51 -16.64 -15.71
CA ASN A 102 -11.55 -17.64 -15.20
C ASN A 102 -10.15 -17.59 -15.85
N GLY A 103 -9.09 -17.84 -15.07
CA GLY A 103 -7.74 -18.16 -15.57
C GLY A 103 -6.74 -18.57 -14.46
N SER A 104 -5.87 -19.54 -14.74
CA SER A 104 -4.77 -20.03 -13.85
C SER A 104 -3.41 -19.57 -14.36
N ARG A 105 -2.43 -19.25 -13.48
CA ARG A 105 -0.97 -19.21 -13.80
C ARG A 105 -0.07 -19.51 -12.59
N ILE A 106 1.08 -20.15 -12.89
CA ILE A 106 2.04 -20.89 -12.02
C ILE A 106 3.44 -20.25 -12.08
N GLY A 107 4.16 -20.21 -10.94
CA GLY A 107 5.65 -20.19 -10.69
C GLY A 107 6.53 -19.01 -11.20
N GLU A 108 7.66 -18.56 -10.63
CA GLU A 108 8.51 -18.80 -9.41
C GLU A 108 9.38 -17.52 -9.14
N PRO A 109 9.96 -17.27 -7.94
CA PRO A 109 10.95 -16.20 -7.71
C PRO A 109 12.28 -16.62 -7.03
N ARG A 110 13.30 -15.76 -7.15
CA ARG A 110 14.63 -15.80 -6.48
C ARG A 110 15.26 -14.37 -6.36
N PRO A 111 16.34 -14.16 -5.57
CA PRO A 111 16.33 -13.26 -4.40
C PRO A 111 17.05 -11.91 -4.60
N GLU A 112 16.84 -10.99 -3.64
CA GLU A 112 17.87 -10.28 -2.83
C GLU A 112 17.19 -9.37 -1.77
N ASN A 113 17.94 -8.89 -0.76
CA ASN A 113 17.54 -8.31 0.54
C ASN A 113 16.69 -7.01 0.55
N ILE A 114 15.81 -6.82 -0.43
CA ILE A 114 14.81 -5.76 -0.49
C ILE A 114 13.46 -6.42 -0.75
N ARG A 115 12.50 -6.25 0.17
CA ARG A 115 11.14 -6.78 0.01
C ARG A 115 10.45 -6.00 -1.11
N LYS A 116 10.15 -6.67 -2.23
CA LYS A 116 9.42 -6.09 -3.37
C LYS A 116 8.10 -6.86 -3.55
N PRO A 117 7.12 -6.65 -2.66
CA PRO A 117 5.96 -7.53 -2.52
C PRO A 117 5.06 -7.58 -3.75
N SER A 118 5.15 -6.61 -4.67
CA SER A 118 4.39 -6.53 -5.92
C SER A 118 5.23 -6.75 -7.19
N LEU A 119 6.53 -7.08 -7.08
CA LEU A 119 7.45 -7.15 -8.22
C LEU A 119 6.96 -8.12 -9.31
N SER A 120 6.39 -9.25 -8.90
CA SER A 120 5.88 -10.27 -9.82
C SER A 120 4.84 -9.72 -10.80
N TRP A 121 4.10 -8.66 -10.44
CA TRP A 121 3.15 -8.02 -11.35
C TRP A 121 3.80 -7.34 -12.54
N LYS A 122 5.07 -6.94 -12.45
CA LYS A 122 5.81 -6.37 -13.60
C LYS A 122 6.06 -7.40 -14.71
N THR A 123 6.00 -8.70 -14.37
CA THR A 123 6.25 -9.82 -15.29
C THR A 123 5.02 -10.70 -15.47
N ASP A 124 3.81 -10.17 -15.24
CA ASP A 124 2.53 -10.92 -15.27
C ASP A 124 2.49 -12.16 -14.35
N GLY A 125 3.33 -12.18 -13.32
CA GLY A 125 3.44 -13.25 -12.33
C GLY A 125 2.45 -13.10 -11.18
N GLY A 126 1.99 -14.23 -10.65
CA GLY A 126 1.20 -14.25 -9.42
C GLY A 126 2.04 -13.88 -8.18
N LEU A 127 1.38 -13.35 -7.16
CA LEU A 127 2.01 -13.04 -5.88
C LEU A 127 2.05 -14.29 -5.00
N GLU A 128 3.25 -14.74 -4.62
CA GLU A 128 3.41 -15.97 -3.81
C GLU A 128 2.59 -15.93 -2.52
N TRP A 129 2.66 -14.82 -1.80
CA TRP A 129 1.95 -14.63 -0.54
C TRP A 129 0.42 -14.63 -0.72
N TYR A 130 -0.08 -14.12 -1.86
CA TYR A 130 -1.51 -14.16 -2.19
C TYR A 130 -1.97 -15.56 -2.61
N GLN A 131 -1.13 -16.28 -3.34
CA GLN A 131 -1.38 -17.69 -3.68
C GLN A 131 -1.41 -18.56 -2.42
N ALA A 132 -0.45 -18.38 -1.52
CA ALA A 132 -0.41 -19.05 -0.23
C ALA A 132 -1.65 -18.76 0.62
N TYR A 133 -2.08 -17.48 0.66
CA TYR A 133 -3.34 -17.08 1.26
C TYR A 133 -4.54 -17.85 0.69
N ASN A 134 -4.68 -17.90 -0.64
CA ASN A 134 -5.79 -18.58 -1.29
C ASN A 134 -5.76 -20.10 -1.04
N GLN A 135 -4.57 -20.72 -1.10
CA GLN A 135 -4.42 -22.16 -0.86
C GLN A 135 -4.72 -22.53 0.60
N SER A 136 -4.19 -21.79 1.58
CA SER A 136 -4.46 -22.07 2.99
C SER A 136 -5.89 -21.73 3.42
N LYS A 137 -6.55 -20.80 2.72
CA LYS A 137 -7.98 -20.47 2.89
C LYS A 137 -8.90 -21.58 2.39
N HIS A 138 -8.62 -22.14 1.20
CA HIS A 138 -9.49 -23.13 0.56
C HIS A 138 -9.18 -24.57 0.98
N ASP A 139 -7.92 -24.88 1.28
CA ASP A 139 -7.48 -26.20 1.76
C ASP A 139 -6.47 -26.05 2.89
N ARG A 140 -7.01 -25.74 4.09
CA ARG A 140 -6.21 -25.54 5.29
C ARG A 140 -5.50 -26.82 5.74
N LEU A 141 -6.12 -27.98 5.59
CA LEU A 141 -5.59 -29.23 6.16
C LEU A 141 -4.25 -29.60 5.52
N ASN A 142 -4.12 -29.38 4.21
CA ASN A 142 -2.90 -29.72 3.47
C ASN A 142 -1.95 -28.52 3.30
N ASN A 143 -2.45 -27.28 3.30
CA ASN A 143 -1.65 -26.08 2.97
C ASN A 143 -1.44 -25.13 4.14
N PHE A 144 -1.66 -25.57 5.38
CA PHE A 144 -1.48 -24.71 6.56
C PHE A 144 -0.07 -24.13 6.66
N GLU A 145 0.95 -24.90 6.30
CA GLU A 145 2.36 -24.49 6.34
C GLU A 145 2.71 -23.36 5.36
N GLN A 146 1.88 -23.16 4.32
CA GLN A 146 2.06 -22.03 3.41
C GLN A 146 1.70 -20.70 4.08
N ALA A 147 0.90 -20.72 5.15
CA ALA A 147 0.62 -19.56 5.98
C ALA A 147 1.75 -19.33 6.99
N ASN A 148 2.94 -19.06 6.46
CA ASN A 148 4.18 -18.87 7.20
C ASN A 148 4.58 -17.39 7.32
N LEU A 149 5.61 -17.14 8.15
CA LEU A 149 6.10 -15.82 8.48
C LEU A 149 6.56 -15.03 7.24
N LYS A 150 7.22 -15.68 6.27
CA LYS A 150 7.63 -15.06 5.00
C LYS A 150 6.43 -14.44 4.29
N ASN A 151 5.40 -15.25 4.04
CA ASN A 151 4.22 -14.81 3.31
C ASN A 151 3.43 -13.73 4.07
N LEU A 152 3.39 -13.82 5.40
CA LEU A 152 2.81 -12.78 6.25
C LEU A 152 3.55 -11.45 6.12
N ILE A 153 4.88 -11.45 6.24
CA ILE A 153 5.69 -10.23 6.14
C ILE A 153 5.55 -9.63 4.73
N ASP A 154 5.60 -10.46 3.68
CA ASP A 154 5.44 -9.99 2.30
C ASP A 154 4.04 -9.38 2.05
N ALA A 155 2.98 -10.00 2.58
CA ALA A 155 1.63 -9.45 2.51
C ALA A 155 1.50 -8.13 3.29
N TYR A 156 2.11 -8.03 4.47
CA TYR A 156 2.10 -6.83 5.30
C TYR A 156 2.87 -5.68 4.64
N SER A 157 4.05 -5.94 4.10
CA SER A 157 4.79 -4.97 3.28
C SER A 157 4.01 -4.56 2.04
N GLY A 158 3.31 -5.50 1.39
CA GLY A 158 2.44 -5.22 0.23
C GLY A 158 1.30 -4.28 0.58
N LEU A 159 0.66 -4.48 1.73
CA LEU A 159 -0.38 -3.59 2.25
C LEU A 159 0.16 -2.19 2.57
N CYS A 160 1.36 -2.10 3.18
CA CYS A 160 2.02 -0.83 3.45
C CYS A 160 2.29 -0.04 2.15
N VAL A 161 2.89 -0.68 1.15
CA VAL A 161 3.15 -0.07 -0.17
C VAL A 161 1.85 0.38 -0.83
N LEU A 162 0.80 -0.43 -0.77
CA LEU A 162 -0.51 -0.08 -1.31
C LEU A 162 -1.11 1.15 -0.64
N LEU A 163 -1.03 1.26 0.68
CA LEU A 163 -1.49 2.45 1.41
C LEU A 163 -0.61 3.67 1.12
N SER A 164 0.72 3.50 1.06
CA SER A 164 1.63 4.59 0.68
C SER A 164 1.43 5.07 -0.76
N SER A 165 1.00 4.20 -1.68
CA SER A 165 0.62 4.61 -3.04
C SER A 165 -0.67 5.45 -3.07
N GLN A 166 -1.53 5.33 -2.05
CA GLN A 166 -2.75 6.12 -1.93
C GLN A 166 -2.53 7.41 -1.13
N PHE A 167 -1.79 7.32 -0.02
CA PHE A 167 -1.76 8.35 1.03
C PHE A 167 -0.34 8.79 1.42
N ARG A 168 0.69 8.26 0.76
CA ARG A 168 2.10 8.51 1.08
C ARG A 168 2.42 8.11 2.54
N HIS A 169 2.59 9.10 3.41
CA HIS A 169 2.86 8.92 4.84
C HIS A 169 1.70 9.40 5.74
N VAL A 170 0.57 9.80 5.16
CA VAL A 170 -0.59 10.30 5.90
C VAL A 170 -1.36 9.13 6.51
N ASP A 171 -1.49 9.12 7.84
CA ASP A 171 -2.15 8.05 8.59
C ASP A 171 -3.56 8.40 9.11
N PHE A 172 -3.97 9.66 8.96
CA PHE A 172 -5.29 10.20 9.33
C PHE A 172 -5.65 10.03 10.82
N GLN A 173 -4.65 10.02 11.71
CA GLN A 173 -4.94 10.02 13.15
C GLN A 173 -5.65 11.31 13.57
N PRO A 174 -6.66 11.25 14.46
CA PRO A 174 -7.42 12.42 14.93
C PRO A 174 -6.64 13.29 15.93
N GLY A 175 -5.35 13.03 16.13
CA GLY A 175 -4.48 13.77 17.05
C GLY A 175 -3.92 15.05 16.42
N PRO A 176 -3.33 15.94 17.24
CA PRO A 176 -2.65 17.12 16.71
C PRO A 176 -1.42 16.69 15.90
N ASP A 177 -1.09 17.48 14.87
CA ASP A 177 0.18 17.35 14.17
C ASP A 177 1.32 17.54 15.17
N ASN A 178 2.06 16.47 15.43
CA ASN A 178 3.23 16.53 16.30
C ASN A 178 4.37 17.15 15.50
N ILE A 179 4.91 18.28 15.97
CA ILE A 179 6.18 18.79 15.44
C ILE A 179 7.28 17.85 15.91
N GLN A 180 7.71 16.94 15.04
CA GLN A 180 8.87 16.10 15.29
C GLN A 180 10.09 16.74 14.64
N ALA A 181 11.14 16.99 15.43
CA ALA A 181 12.44 17.32 14.87
C ALA A 181 12.92 16.11 14.06
N SER A 182 13.26 16.32 12.78
CA SER A 182 13.72 15.27 11.88
C SER A 182 14.82 14.46 12.57
N GLY A 183 14.49 13.21 12.91
CA GLY A 183 15.42 12.31 13.58
C GLY A 183 16.53 11.88 12.64
N TYR A 184 17.68 11.49 13.20
CA TYR A 184 18.68 10.74 12.45
C TYR A 184 18.15 9.35 12.18
N CYS A 185 17.89 9.04 10.92
CA CYS A 185 17.57 7.69 10.47
C CYS A 185 18.88 6.95 10.17
N TYR A 186 19.06 5.74 10.70
CA TYR A 186 20.21 4.90 10.35
C TYR A 186 20.12 4.39 8.90
N PHE A 187 18.91 4.28 8.37
CA PHE A 187 18.60 3.77 7.04
C PHE A 187 18.20 4.91 6.08
N GLY A 188 18.30 4.69 4.77
CA GLY A 188 17.72 5.61 3.79
C GLY A 188 16.18 5.48 3.75
N GLY A 189 15.51 6.47 3.13
CA GLY A 189 14.08 6.42 2.86
C GLY A 189 13.20 7.29 3.77
N GLY A 190 11.89 7.28 3.49
CA GLY A 190 10.88 7.94 4.31
C GLY A 190 10.19 6.96 5.25
N PHE A 191 9.67 7.44 6.38
CA PHE A 191 8.79 6.64 7.22
C PHE A 191 7.47 6.40 6.47
N GLY A 192 7.06 5.13 6.42
CA GLY A 192 5.73 4.74 5.98
C GLY A 192 4.69 5.03 7.04
N ILE A 193 3.43 4.78 6.71
CA ILE A 193 2.31 4.89 7.65
C ILE A 193 2.61 4.04 8.89
N GLY A 194 2.43 4.61 10.09
CA GLY A 194 2.66 3.91 11.36
C GLY A 194 4.11 3.82 11.81
N ASP A 195 5.04 4.50 11.13
CA ASP A 195 6.46 4.70 11.51
C ASP A 195 7.29 3.44 11.76
N TYR A 196 6.77 2.25 11.42
CA TYR A 196 7.49 0.99 11.62
C TYR A 196 8.26 0.53 10.38
N LEU A 197 7.66 0.69 9.20
CA LEU A 197 8.30 0.39 7.93
C LEU A 197 8.87 1.65 7.30
N MET A 198 9.99 1.49 6.61
CA MET A 198 10.54 2.50 5.72
C MET A 198 10.09 2.23 4.29
N VAL A 199 9.76 3.31 3.59
CA VAL A 199 9.28 3.28 2.22
C VAL A 199 10.21 4.16 1.39
N ASP A 200 10.89 3.53 0.44
CA ASP A 200 11.61 4.23 -0.61
C ASP A 200 10.61 4.60 -1.71
N TYR A 201 10.29 5.89 -1.78
CA TYR A 201 9.44 6.42 -2.83
C TYR A 201 10.21 6.52 -4.15
N PRO A 202 9.56 6.29 -5.31
CA PRO A 202 10.24 6.41 -6.59
C PRO A 202 10.74 7.84 -6.81
N ASP A 203 11.98 7.98 -7.28
CA ASP A 203 12.64 9.24 -7.63
C ASP A 203 12.75 9.43 -9.15
N ASP A 204 12.29 8.46 -9.94
CA ASP A 204 12.42 8.37 -11.40
C ASP A 204 11.18 8.84 -12.18
N TRP A 205 10.30 9.63 -11.54
CA TRP A 205 9.08 10.17 -12.16
C TRP A 205 9.37 11.07 -13.35
N LYS A 206 8.78 10.74 -14.50
CA LYS A 206 8.77 11.65 -15.66
C LYS A 206 7.83 12.81 -15.41
N ASP A 207 8.12 13.97 -15.97
CA ASP A 207 7.28 15.16 -15.81
C ASP A 207 5.85 14.97 -16.32
N GLU A 208 5.65 14.09 -17.30
CA GLU A 208 4.35 13.72 -17.83
C GLU A 208 3.51 12.88 -16.85
N GLU A 209 4.16 12.19 -15.92
CA GLU A 209 3.52 11.34 -14.92
C GLU A 209 3.17 12.11 -13.63
N LYS A 210 3.71 13.33 -13.48
CA LYS A 210 3.50 14.22 -12.34
C LYS A 210 2.21 15.03 -12.48
N TYR A 211 1.74 15.51 -11.34
CA TYR A 211 0.67 16.51 -11.29
C TYR A 211 1.21 17.92 -11.59
N ASP A 212 0.41 18.73 -12.28
CA ASP A 212 0.73 20.09 -12.69
C ASP A 212 -0.44 21.02 -12.33
N PHE A 213 -0.58 21.28 -11.03
CA PHE A 213 -1.59 22.16 -10.45
C PHE A 213 -1.09 22.87 -9.20
N ASN A 214 -1.73 23.99 -8.84
CA ASN A 214 -1.57 24.65 -7.56
C ASN A 214 -2.79 24.38 -6.68
N TRP A 215 -2.58 23.70 -5.54
CA TRP A 215 -3.69 23.28 -4.68
C TRP A 215 -4.51 24.47 -4.14
N SER A 216 -3.86 25.60 -3.86
CA SER A 216 -4.51 26.83 -3.38
C SER A 216 -5.52 27.43 -4.35
N ASP A 217 -5.41 27.09 -5.63
CA ASP A 217 -6.36 27.51 -6.67
C ASP A 217 -7.40 26.43 -6.93
N LEU A 218 -6.95 25.16 -7.03
CA LEU A 218 -7.82 24.02 -7.30
C LEU A 218 -8.86 23.80 -6.20
N ILE A 219 -8.53 24.08 -4.93
CA ILE A 219 -9.47 23.94 -3.80
C ILE A 219 -10.72 24.81 -3.95
N LYS A 220 -10.66 25.90 -4.73
CA LYS A 220 -11.79 26.81 -5.00
C LYS A 220 -12.72 26.29 -6.10
N GLU A 221 -12.31 25.28 -6.86
CA GLU A 221 -13.12 24.69 -7.92
C GLU A 221 -14.19 23.73 -7.36
N GLY A 222 -15.31 23.62 -8.06
CA GLY A 222 -16.36 22.65 -7.71
C GLY A 222 -15.99 21.20 -8.00
N ASN A 223 -15.14 20.94 -9.01
CA ASN A 223 -14.65 19.60 -9.34
C ASN A 223 -13.13 19.56 -9.22
N ARG A 224 -12.63 18.97 -8.14
CA ARG A 224 -11.23 19.05 -7.71
C ARG A 224 -10.41 17.81 -8.08
N PHE A 225 -11.07 16.71 -8.41
CA PHE A 225 -10.44 15.41 -8.63
C PHE A 225 -10.87 14.81 -9.96
N GLU A 226 -9.98 14.05 -10.58
CA GLU A 226 -10.27 13.24 -11.75
C GLU A 226 -10.36 11.76 -11.39
N LYS A 227 -10.96 10.97 -12.28
CA LYS A 227 -11.02 9.51 -12.16
C LYS A 227 -10.16 8.87 -13.22
N ILE A 228 -9.43 7.84 -12.81
CA ILE A 228 -8.70 6.99 -13.75
C ILE A 228 -9.70 6.02 -14.38
N ASP A 229 -9.68 5.91 -15.70
CA ASP A 229 -10.41 4.88 -16.44
C ASP A 229 -9.54 3.65 -16.62
N TYR A 230 -9.65 2.71 -15.67
CA TYR A 230 -8.90 1.47 -15.69
C TYR A 230 -9.37 0.50 -16.78
N ASN A 231 -10.48 0.76 -17.48
CA ASN A 231 -10.91 -0.08 -18.60
C ASN A 231 -10.13 0.21 -19.89
N ASN A 232 -9.47 1.37 -19.99
CA ASN A 232 -8.87 1.90 -21.22
C ASN A 232 -7.36 2.17 -21.08
N ILE A 233 -6.69 1.54 -20.12
CA ILE A 233 -5.23 1.65 -19.86
C ILE A 233 -4.48 0.46 -20.48
#